data_AF-A0A6A5QXN6-F1
#
_entry.id   AF-A0A6A5QXN6-F1
#
_cell.length_a   1.000
_cell.length_b   1.000
_cell.length_c   1.000
_cell.angle_alpha   90.00
_cell.angle_beta   90.00
_cell.angle_gamma   90.00
#
_symmetry.space_group_name_H-M   'P 1'
#
loop_
_entity.id
_entity.type
_entity.pdbx_description
1 polymer ?
#
loop_
_entity_poly.entity_id
_entity_poly.type
_entity_poly.pdbx_seq_one_letter_code
_entity_poly.pdbx_strand_id
1 'polypeptide(L)'
;MAQSIKLKGLIEGLGLIEGYERERMQRISFILGTAFLQFRLATWHMSISSIEAAAENKQILITEDNNKTSRWNGWWLPFPSELPYMDDARNKAAVLTTMACYDTGCMSLLATQLVEGLEILLEEVVLRRKSYNRSTTVRFTNNLMDLNDHDFWVIRATSHLTGQQWTMHLTGAQYNIHNEWCGMPWADFCKIHVHRILAIKPFGTLHKYAKTIAQTKTVKGMETDVQLQAVQAFHDAVDPAMKKKGLVWSNILFKNDDDFARHTEKILRVGNKAVQKYVETTQLTKRRQKAERYEKRHREEVAAEEKKICEEVLGYQPQFFERVVSGVTWRMSDHLPPASEGLQEGVEVLKDESAENVEDN
;
A
#
# COMPACT_ATOMS: atom_id res chain seq x y z
N MET A 1 16.75 -3.68 -52.00
CA MET A 1 17.47 -4.68 -51.17
C MET A 1 18.16 -4.03 -49.95
N ALA A 2 18.96 -2.96 -50.10
CA ALA A 2 19.64 -2.29 -48.97
C ALA A 2 18.71 -1.67 -47.89
N GLN A 3 17.55 -1.14 -48.26
CA GLN A 3 16.55 -0.64 -47.29
C GLN A 3 15.91 -1.76 -46.46
N SER A 4 15.73 -2.96 -47.02
CA SER A 4 15.16 -4.11 -46.34
C SER A 4 16.10 -4.70 -45.28
N ILE A 5 17.42 -4.63 -45.50
CA ILE A 5 18.43 -5.12 -44.55
C ILE A 5 18.54 -4.17 -43.35
N LYS A 6 18.48 -2.86 -43.56
CA LYS A 6 18.44 -1.87 -42.46
C LYS A 6 17.19 -2.04 -41.58
N LEU A 7 16.04 -2.29 -42.19
CA LEU A 7 14.78 -2.48 -41.46
C LEU A 7 14.80 -3.74 -40.59
N LYS A 8 15.35 -4.84 -41.10
CA LYS A 8 15.45 -6.10 -40.35
C LYS A 8 16.39 -5.98 -39.13
N GLY A 9 17.55 -5.36 -39.29
CA GLY A 9 18.49 -5.12 -38.18
C GLY A 9 17.93 -4.18 -37.11
N LEU A 10 17.12 -3.18 -37.50
CA LEU A 10 16.39 -2.31 -36.57
C LEU A 10 15.33 -3.09 -35.77
N ILE A 11 14.57 -3.98 -36.42
CA ILE A 11 13.54 -4.80 -35.76
C ILE A 11 14.18 -5.79 -34.77
N GLU A 12 15.27 -6.46 -35.17
CA GLU A 12 16.00 -7.37 -34.28
C GLU A 12 16.62 -6.63 -33.08
N GLY A 13 17.14 -5.42 -33.30
CA GLY A 13 17.65 -4.55 -32.23
C GLY A 13 16.56 -4.11 -31.25
N LEU A 14 15.38 -3.74 -31.75
CA LEU A 14 14.24 -3.38 -30.90
C LEU A 14 13.76 -4.55 -30.04
N GLY A 15 13.64 -5.75 -30.63
CA GLY A 15 13.23 -6.94 -29.86
C GLY A 15 14.17 -7.29 -28.70
N LEU A 16 15.49 -7.11 -28.90
CA LEU A 16 16.47 -7.27 -27.82
C LEU A 16 16.30 -6.20 -26.73
N ILE A 17 16.11 -4.93 -27.11
CA ILE A 17 15.88 -3.83 -26.16
C ILE A 17 14.64 -4.11 -25.31
N GLU A 18 13.53 -4.51 -25.94
CA GLU A 18 12.29 -4.85 -25.25
C GLU A 18 12.46 -6.02 -24.27
N GLY A 19 13.22 -7.05 -24.65
CA GLY A 19 13.55 -8.17 -23.78
C GLY A 19 14.31 -7.71 -22.52
N TYR A 20 15.35 -6.89 -22.69
CA TYR A 20 16.13 -6.36 -21.58
C TYR A 20 15.34 -5.38 -20.70
N GLU A 21 14.50 -4.52 -21.28
CA GLU A 21 13.65 -3.61 -20.51
C GLU A 21 12.63 -4.37 -19.67
N ARG A 22 12.00 -5.41 -20.24
CA ARG A 22 11.07 -6.28 -19.51
C ARG A 22 11.74 -6.92 -18.30
N GLU A 23 12.91 -7.51 -18.47
CA GLU A 23 13.66 -8.14 -17.38
C GLU A 23 14.02 -7.10 -16.29
N ARG A 24 14.49 -5.91 -16.69
CA ARG A 24 14.79 -4.83 -15.75
C ARG A 24 13.56 -4.39 -14.99
N MET A 25 12.41 -4.23 -15.65
CA MET A 25 11.16 -3.84 -14.99
C MET A 25 10.67 -4.91 -14.01
N GLN A 26 10.84 -6.19 -14.32
CA GLN A 26 10.56 -7.27 -13.37
C GLN A 26 11.48 -7.20 -12.14
N ARG A 27 12.78 -6.94 -12.33
CA ARG A 27 13.75 -6.79 -11.24
C ARG A 27 13.49 -5.57 -10.37
N ILE A 28 13.16 -4.43 -10.97
CA ILE A 28 12.73 -3.21 -10.25
C ILE A 28 11.50 -3.51 -9.39
N SER A 29 10.49 -4.14 -10.01
CA SER A 29 9.25 -4.53 -9.35
C SER A 29 9.49 -5.48 -8.17
N PHE A 30 10.38 -6.45 -8.34
CA PHE A 30 10.79 -7.38 -7.30
C PHE A 30 11.46 -6.66 -6.12
N ILE A 31 12.41 -5.76 -6.39
CA ILE A 31 13.10 -4.99 -5.35
C ILE A 31 12.10 -4.14 -4.58
N LEU A 32 11.25 -3.37 -5.28
CA LEU A 32 10.25 -2.51 -4.64
C LEU A 32 9.23 -3.30 -3.81
N GLY A 33 8.68 -4.38 -4.37
CA GLY A 33 7.73 -5.23 -3.67
C GLY A 33 8.33 -5.87 -2.42
N THR A 34 9.57 -6.37 -2.53
CA THR A 34 10.28 -6.99 -1.40
C THR A 34 10.61 -5.96 -0.31
N ALA A 35 11.16 -4.80 -0.71
CA ALA A 35 11.48 -3.71 0.21
C ALA A 35 10.21 -3.21 0.93
N PHE A 36 9.11 -3.06 0.20
CA PHE A 36 7.83 -2.64 0.77
C PHE A 36 7.29 -3.65 1.80
N LEU A 37 7.27 -4.94 1.48
CA LEU A 37 6.79 -5.95 2.43
C LEU A 37 7.69 -6.06 3.67
N GLN A 38 9.01 -5.95 3.52
CA GLN A 38 9.95 -5.91 4.66
C GLN A 38 9.72 -4.67 5.52
N PHE A 39 9.54 -3.50 4.89
CA PHE A 39 9.19 -2.26 5.58
C PHE A 39 7.88 -2.39 6.36
N ARG A 40 6.82 -2.93 5.75
CA ARG A 40 5.52 -3.16 6.42
C ARG A 40 5.64 -4.13 7.59
N LEU A 41 6.45 -5.18 7.43
CA LEU A 41 6.70 -6.14 8.51
C LEU A 41 7.44 -5.48 9.68
N ALA A 42 8.45 -4.66 9.40
CA ALA A 42 9.23 -3.98 10.43
C ALA A 42 8.46 -2.86 11.13
N THR A 43 7.56 -2.18 10.42
CA THR A 43 6.78 -1.03 10.92
C THR A 43 5.35 -1.38 11.30
N TRP A 44 5.10 -2.65 11.62
CA TRP A 44 3.78 -3.14 11.93
C TRP A 44 3.19 -2.46 13.18
N HIS A 45 1.92 -2.08 13.10
CA HIS A 45 1.22 -1.32 14.16
C HIS A 45 -0.29 -1.59 14.20
N MET A 46 -0.81 -2.45 13.30
CA MET A 46 -2.21 -2.84 13.29
C MET A 46 -2.44 -3.95 14.31
N SER A 47 -3.47 -3.79 15.15
CA SER A 47 -3.84 -4.78 16.17
C SER A 47 -4.82 -5.76 15.55
N ILE A 48 -4.45 -7.03 15.43
CA ILE A 48 -5.29 -8.07 14.83
C ILE A 48 -5.57 -9.13 15.89
N SER A 49 -6.85 -9.41 16.15
CA SER A 49 -7.27 -10.50 17.05
C SER A 49 -7.39 -11.83 16.33
N SER A 50 -7.82 -11.82 15.07
CA SER A 50 -8.01 -13.03 14.27
C SER A 50 -7.86 -12.76 12.78
N ILE A 51 -7.44 -13.80 12.07
CA ILE A 51 -7.43 -13.86 10.61
C ILE A 51 -8.21 -15.11 10.21
N GLU A 52 -9.29 -14.91 9.47
CA GLU A 52 -10.09 -15.99 8.90
C GLU A 52 -9.84 -16.01 7.39
N ALA A 53 -9.47 -17.16 6.85
CA ALA A 53 -9.39 -17.37 5.40
C ALA A 53 -10.54 -18.29 4.97
N ALA A 54 -11.54 -17.74 4.28
CA ALA A 54 -12.65 -18.53 3.80
C ALA A 54 -12.16 -19.49 2.70
N ALA A 55 -12.22 -20.80 2.95
CA ALA A 55 -11.76 -21.82 2.01
C ALA A 55 -12.45 -21.74 0.64
N GLU A 56 -13.73 -21.34 0.63
CA GLU A 56 -14.59 -21.34 -0.57
C GLU A 56 -14.48 -20.03 -1.37
N ASN A 57 -14.42 -18.88 -0.70
CA ASN A 57 -14.42 -17.56 -1.34
C ASN A 57 -13.04 -16.92 -1.41
N LYS A 58 -12.01 -17.57 -0.85
CA LYS A 58 -10.62 -17.09 -0.77
C LYS A 58 -10.45 -15.76 -0.01
N GLN A 59 -11.51 -15.11 0.47
CA GLN A 59 -11.47 -13.85 1.20
C GLN A 59 -10.60 -13.96 2.47
N ILE A 60 -9.81 -12.94 2.75
CA ILE A 60 -9.09 -12.80 4.02
C ILE A 60 -9.86 -11.81 4.87
N LEU A 61 -10.41 -12.28 5.98
CA LEU A 61 -11.09 -11.45 6.94
C LEU A 61 -10.17 -11.19 8.13
N ILE A 62 -9.87 -9.93 8.37
CA ILE A 62 -9.03 -9.46 9.48
C ILE A 62 -9.95 -8.84 10.52
N THR A 63 -9.92 -9.33 11.76
CA THR A 63 -10.63 -8.68 12.88
C THR A 63 -9.66 -7.83 13.69
N GLU A 64 -9.97 -6.55 13.87
CA GLU A 64 -9.15 -5.65 14.69
C GLU A 64 -9.30 -5.96 16.19
N ASP A 65 -8.18 -6.01 16.92
CA ASP A 65 -8.20 -6.01 18.37
C ASP A 65 -8.27 -4.57 18.91
N ASN A 66 -9.42 -4.19 19.45
CA ASN A 66 -9.64 -2.86 20.00
C ASN A 66 -8.82 -2.55 21.26
N ASN A 67 -8.43 -3.58 22.01
CA ASN A 67 -7.78 -3.40 23.30
C ASN A 67 -6.33 -2.90 23.14
N LYS A 68 -5.69 -3.20 22.00
CA LYS A 68 -4.35 -2.68 21.63
C LYS A 68 -3.31 -2.90 22.73
N THR A 69 -3.49 -3.96 23.54
CA THR A 69 -2.77 -4.21 24.79
C THR A 69 -1.32 -4.59 24.59
N SER A 70 -0.99 -5.16 23.43
CA SER A 70 0.36 -5.63 23.09
C SER A 70 1.29 -4.53 22.54
N ARG A 71 0.86 -3.26 22.54
CA ARG A 71 1.66 -2.16 21.97
C ARG A 71 2.91 -1.89 22.79
N TRP A 72 4.07 -1.81 22.14
CA TRP A 72 5.29 -1.27 22.75
C TRP A 72 5.61 0.12 22.22
N ASN A 73 6.41 0.87 22.99
CA ASN A 73 6.78 2.26 22.71
C ASN A 73 5.58 3.18 22.38
N GLY A 74 4.37 2.79 22.82
CA GLY A 74 3.11 3.51 22.63
C GLY A 74 2.43 3.34 21.26
N TRP A 75 3.03 2.62 20.31
CA TRP A 75 2.55 2.59 18.91
C TRP A 75 2.68 1.24 18.22
N TRP A 76 3.87 0.64 18.28
CA TRP A 76 4.22 -0.53 17.48
C TRP A 76 3.60 -1.82 18.02
N LEU A 77 3.37 -2.78 17.11
CA LEU A 77 2.84 -4.10 17.42
C LEU A 77 3.63 -5.19 16.68
N PRO A 78 3.71 -6.40 17.25
CA PRO A 78 4.42 -7.47 16.57
C PRO A 78 3.54 -7.89 15.40
N PHE A 79 4.15 -8.22 14.28
CA PHE A 79 3.38 -8.82 13.19
C PHE A 79 2.86 -10.19 13.67
N PRO A 80 1.54 -10.47 13.53
CA PRO A 80 0.89 -11.63 14.14
C PRO A 80 1.21 -12.91 13.35
N SER A 81 2.48 -13.31 13.37
CA SER A 81 3.02 -14.42 12.57
C SER A 81 2.48 -15.79 13.01
N GLU A 82 2.00 -15.85 14.25
CA GLU A 82 1.47 -17.03 14.92
C GLU A 82 -0.01 -17.29 14.62
N LEU A 83 -0.71 -16.35 13.99
CA LEU A 83 -2.11 -16.54 13.61
C LEU A 83 -2.25 -17.57 12.47
N PRO A 84 -3.37 -18.30 12.41
CA PRO A 84 -3.64 -19.23 11.31
C PRO A 84 -3.47 -18.57 9.94
N TYR A 85 -3.08 -19.39 8.96
CA TYR A 85 -2.90 -19.00 7.55
C TYR A 85 -1.71 -18.06 7.25
N MET A 86 -0.91 -17.67 8.23
CA MET A 86 0.28 -16.82 8.04
C MET A 86 1.53 -17.53 7.51
N ASP A 87 1.52 -18.87 7.50
CA ASP A 87 2.55 -19.68 6.84
C ASP A 87 2.50 -19.53 5.31
N ASP A 88 1.33 -19.18 4.75
CA ASP A 88 1.17 -18.89 3.33
C ASP A 88 1.69 -17.47 3.02
N ALA A 89 2.71 -17.39 2.16
CA ALA A 89 3.34 -16.13 1.79
C ALA A 89 2.39 -15.14 1.10
N ARG A 90 1.38 -15.61 0.37
CA ARG A 90 0.37 -14.77 -0.29
C ARG A 90 -0.58 -14.17 0.74
N ASN A 91 -1.00 -14.94 1.74
CA ASN A 91 -1.83 -14.43 2.83
C ASN A 91 -1.05 -13.42 3.69
N LYS A 92 0.19 -13.75 4.04
CA LYS A 92 1.08 -12.82 4.75
C LYS A 92 1.25 -11.50 4.01
N ALA A 93 1.48 -11.54 2.69
CA ALA A 93 1.56 -10.33 1.87
C ALA A 93 0.24 -9.54 1.85
N ALA A 94 -0.91 -10.21 1.78
CA ALA A 94 -2.22 -9.55 1.81
C ALA A 94 -2.47 -8.83 3.15
N VAL A 95 -2.10 -9.44 4.27
CA VAL A 95 -2.18 -8.81 5.60
C VAL A 95 -1.21 -7.63 5.69
N LEU A 96 0.05 -7.81 5.28
CA LEU A 96 1.06 -6.74 5.29
C LEU A 96 0.67 -5.50 4.49
N THR A 97 -0.11 -5.69 3.42
CA THR A 97 -0.54 -4.64 2.48
C THR A 97 -1.92 -4.07 2.79
N THR A 98 -2.60 -4.57 3.82
CA THR A 98 -3.94 -4.12 4.21
C THR A 98 -3.91 -2.62 4.55
N MET A 99 -4.84 -1.86 3.93
CA MET A 99 -5.00 -0.43 4.13
C MET A 99 -3.76 0.43 3.81
N ALA A 100 -2.79 -0.12 3.07
CA ALA A 100 -1.49 0.51 2.84
C ALA A 100 -1.36 1.24 1.49
N CYS A 101 -2.48 1.51 0.78
CA CYS A 101 -2.43 2.08 -0.59
C CYS A 101 -1.65 3.40 -0.68
N TYR A 102 -1.80 4.29 0.31
CA TYR A 102 -1.08 5.56 0.33
C TYR A 102 0.39 5.42 0.75
N ASP A 103 0.73 4.37 1.50
CA ASP A 103 2.08 4.11 2.01
C ASP A 103 3.05 3.75 0.86
N THR A 104 2.53 3.46 -0.33
CA THR A 104 3.35 3.32 -1.54
C THR A 104 4.17 4.59 -1.85
N GLY A 105 3.69 5.77 -1.43
CA GLY A 105 4.44 7.03 -1.51
C GLY A 105 5.70 7.07 -0.63
N CYS A 106 5.83 6.20 0.37
CA CYS A 106 7.06 6.06 1.15
C CYS A 106 8.20 5.46 0.30
N MET A 107 7.88 4.71 -0.76
CA MET A 107 8.86 4.04 -1.62
C MET A 107 9.32 4.89 -2.82
N SER A 108 8.86 6.14 -2.95
CA SER A 108 9.13 6.95 -4.13
C SER A 108 10.62 7.23 -4.37
N LEU A 109 11.42 7.39 -3.30
CA LEU A 109 12.86 7.60 -3.43
C LEU A 109 13.55 6.35 -3.99
N LEU A 110 13.29 5.18 -3.40
CA LEU A 110 13.83 3.91 -3.90
C LEU A 110 13.42 3.65 -5.36
N ALA A 111 12.15 3.88 -5.71
CA ALA A 111 11.67 3.73 -7.08
C ALA A 111 12.39 4.68 -8.05
N THR A 112 12.64 5.93 -7.66
CA THR A 112 13.42 6.90 -8.45
C THR A 112 14.85 6.40 -8.66
N GLN A 113 15.51 5.96 -7.58
CA GLN A 113 16.88 5.45 -7.65
C GLN A 113 17.00 4.18 -8.52
N LEU A 114 15.97 3.33 -8.53
CA LEU A 114 15.94 2.10 -9.34
C LEU A 114 15.84 2.36 -10.84
N VAL A 115 15.17 3.45 -11.24
CA VAL A 115 15.04 3.84 -12.65
C VAL A 115 16.08 4.88 -13.08
N GLU A 116 16.96 5.31 -12.19
CA GLU A 116 17.97 6.32 -12.49
C GLU A 116 18.90 5.86 -13.62
N GLY A 117 19.04 6.70 -14.65
CA GLY A 117 19.79 6.40 -15.87
C GLY A 117 19.05 5.48 -16.85
N LEU A 118 17.80 5.11 -16.56
CA LEU A 118 16.90 4.48 -17.53
C LEU A 118 15.99 5.55 -18.15
N GLU A 119 15.69 5.41 -19.44
CA GLU A 119 14.75 6.26 -20.17
C GLU A 119 13.30 5.86 -19.84
N ILE A 120 12.94 5.92 -18.55
CA ILE A 120 11.66 5.45 -18.01
C ILE A 120 10.93 6.61 -17.33
N LEU A 121 9.70 6.87 -17.79
CA LEU A 121 8.74 7.73 -17.11
C LEU A 121 7.99 6.94 -16.04
N LEU A 122 7.95 7.45 -14.82
CA LEU A 122 7.05 6.96 -13.77
C LEU A 122 5.83 7.86 -13.65
N GLU A 123 4.67 7.26 -13.42
CA GLU A 123 3.40 7.92 -13.13
C GLU A 123 2.68 7.16 -12.01
N GLU A 124 1.87 7.85 -11.21
CA GLU A 124 0.99 7.22 -10.22
C GLU A 124 -0.44 7.19 -10.78
N VAL A 125 -1.03 6.01 -10.88
CA VAL A 125 -2.33 5.80 -11.51
C VAL A 125 -3.33 5.35 -10.47
N VAL A 126 -4.43 6.09 -10.38
CA VAL A 126 -5.60 5.75 -9.55
C VAL A 126 -6.58 4.99 -10.41
N LEU A 127 -7.04 3.85 -9.91
CA LEU A 127 -7.96 3.02 -10.67
C LEU A 127 -9.05 2.40 -9.81
N ARG A 128 -10.20 2.21 -10.46
CA ARG A 128 -11.29 1.34 -10.04
C ARG A 128 -10.95 -0.06 -10.53
N ARG A 129 -10.88 -1.02 -9.62
CA ARG A 129 -10.66 -2.42 -9.96
C ARG A 129 -11.95 -3.07 -10.44
N LYS A 130 -11.81 -4.14 -11.24
CA LYS A 130 -12.92 -5.09 -11.43
C LYS A 130 -13.24 -5.74 -10.08
N SER A 131 -14.52 -6.05 -9.84
CA SER A 131 -14.90 -6.81 -8.65
C SER A 131 -14.23 -8.18 -8.72
N TYR A 132 -13.55 -8.60 -7.64
CA TYR A 132 -12.96 -9.92 -7.54
C TYR A 132 -13.66 -10.71 -6.46
N ASN A 133 -13.71 -12.03 -6.67
CA ASN A 133 -14.15 -12.97 -5.67
C ASN A 133 -13.23 -12.99 -4.43
N ARG A 134 -12.01 -12.43 -4.50
CA ARG A 134 -11.04 -12.39 -3.38
C ARG A 134 -10.53 -10.98 -3.09
N SER A 135 -10.85 -10.46 -1.92
CA SER A 135 -10.21 -9.27 -1.31
C SER A 135 -9.92 -9.52 0.17
N THR A 136 -9.09 -8.66 0.75
CA THR A 136 -9.04 -8.50 2.19
C THR A 136 -10.22 -7.66 2.65
N THR A 137 -10.81 -8.06 3.77
CA THR A 137 -11.87 -7.34 4.45
C THR A 137 -11.48 -7.13 5.91
N VAL A 138 -11.74 -5.95 6.44
CA VAL A 138 -11.39 -5.60 7.82
C VAL A 138 -12.68 -5.44 8.63
N ARG A 139 -12.80 -6.22 9.70
CA ARG A 139 -13.86 -6.14 10.70
C ARG A 139 -13.38 -5.26 11.86
N PHE A 140 -14.01 -4.11 11.97
CA PHE A 140 -13.97 -3.23 13.14
C PHE A 140 -15.14 -3.59 14.07
N THR A 141 -15.15 -3.08 15.31
CA THR A 141 -16.18 -3.39 16.33
C THR A 141 -17.61 -3.37 15.80
N ASN A 142 -17.93 -2.38 14.97
CA ASN A 142 -19.29 -2.12 14.50
C ASN A 142 -19.40 -2.09 12.97
N ASN A 143 -18.31 -2.34 12.24
CA ASN A 143 -18.25 -2.10 10.80
C ASN A 143 -17.44 -3.18 10.08
N LEU A 144 -17.83 -3.49 8.85
CA LEU A 144 -17.06 -4.31 7.94
C LEU A 144 -16.63 -3.47 6.75
N MET A 145 -15.34 -3.49 6.44
CA MET A 145 -14.74 -2.72 5.36
C MET A 145 -14.19 -3.68 4.30
N ASP A 146 -14.87 -3.77 3.15
CA ASP A 146 -14.31 -4.43 1.97
C ASP A 146 -13.37 -3.46 1.25
N LEU A 147 -12.10 -3.85 1.13
CA LEU A 147 -11.09 -3.02 0.47
C LEU A 147 -11.33 -2.92 -1.06
N ASN A 148 -12.28 -3.68 -1.63
CA ASN A 148 -12.78 -3.48 -2.99
C ASN A 148 -13.44 -2.12 -3.25
N ASP A 149 -13.97 -1.48 -2.21
CA ASP A 149 -14.62 -0.19 -2.34
C ASP A 149 -13.64 0.99 -2.36
N HIS A 150 -12.34 0.72 -2.18
CA HIS A 150 -11.31 1.74 -2.09
C HIS A 150 -10.61 1.97 -3.43
N ASP A 151 -10.14 3.21 -3.61
CA ASP A 151 -9.28 3.56 -4.74
C ASP A 151 -7.97 2.78 -4.65
N PHE A 152 -7.58 2.18 -5.78
CA PHE A 152 -6.34 1.45 -5.89
C PHE A 152 -5.30 2.29 -6.61
N TRP A 153 -4.15 2.47 -5.96
CA TRP A 153 -3.02 3.19 -6.53
C TRP A 153 -1.97 2.19 -7.01
N VAL A 154 -1.47 2.42 -8.21
CA VAL A 154 -0.34 1.69 -8.81
C VAL A 154 0.65 2.68 -9.41
N ILE A 155 1.88 2.25 -9.60
CA ILE A 155 2.87 3.02 -10.36
C ILE A 155 2.89 2.44 -11.78
N ARG A 156 2.75 3.29 -12.80
CA ARG A 156 2.98 2.94 -14.20
C ARG A 156 4.37 3.40 -14.60
N ALA A 157 5.16 2.48 -15.16
CA ALA A 157 6.43 2.80 -15.81
C ALA A 157 6.22 2.75 -17.33
N THR A 158 6.71 3.76 -18.05
CA THR A 158 6.68 3.83 -19.53
C THR A 158 8.09 4.03 -20.06
N SER A 159 8.55 3.16 -20.97
CA SER A 159 9.80 3.37 -21.69
C SER A 159 9.63 4.48 -22.72
N HIS A 160 10.50 5.49 -22.67
CA HIS A 160 10.58 6.50 -23.72
C HIS A 160 11.18 5.97 -25.02
N LEU A 161 11.94 4.86 -24.94
CA LEU A 161 12.58 4.26 -26.11
C LEU A 161 11.61 3.38 -26.91
N THR A 162 10.85 2.54 -26.22
CA THR A 162 9.97 1.53 -26.86
C THR A 162 8.48 1.89 -26.77
N GLY A 163 8.10 2.82 -25.90
CA GLY A 163 6.71 3.11 -25.58
C GLY A 163 6.02 2.01 -24.76
N GLN A 164 6.73 0.93 -24.42
CA GLN A 164 6.18 -0.15 -23.61
C GLN A 164 5.88 0.34 -22.19
N GLN A 165 4.87 -0.26 -21.58
CA GLN A 165 4.36 0.14 -20.28
C GLN A 165 4.25 -1.06 -19.35
N TRP A 166 4.56 -0.85 -18.08
CA TRP A 166 4.51 -1.86 -17.02
C TRP A 166 3.82 -1.31 -15.78
N THR A 167 3.13 -2.17 -15.06
CA THR A 167 2.54 -1.85 -13.76
C THR A 167 3.47 -2.26 -12.62
N MET A 168 3.53 -1.46 -11.57
CA MET A 168 4.14 -1.81 -10.29
C MET A 168 3.11 -1.53 -9.19
N HIS A 169 2.65 -2.58 -8.53
CA HIS A 169 1.64 -2.47 -7.48
C HIS A 169 2.21 -3.08 -6.19
N LEU A 170 2.46 -2.24 -5.19
CA LEU A 170 3.08 -2.70 -3.94
C LEU A 170 2.04 -3.24 -2.95
N THR A 171 0.79 -2.87 -3.15
CA THR A 171 -0.33 -3.19 -2.27
C THR A 171 -1.36 -4.10 -2.92
N GLY A 172 -1.01 -4.72 -4.05
CA GLY A 172 -1.91 -5.61 -4.79
C GLY A 172 -2.28 -6.87 -4.02
N ALA A 173 -1.46 -7.32 -3.08
CA ALA A 173 -1.71 -8.58 -2.38
C ALA A 173 -3.01 -8.56 -1.56
N GLN A 174 -3.40 -7.42 -0.97
CA GLN A 174 -4.69 -7.26 -0.28
C GLN A 174 -5.91 -7.43 -1.22
N TYR A 175 -5.65 -7.50 -2.53
CA TYR A 175 -6.61 -7.65 -3.61
C TYR A 175 -6.40 -8.94 -4.41
N ASN A 176 -5.64 -9.89 -3.85
CA ASN A 176 -5.21 -11.11 -4.53
C ASN A 176 -4.38 -10.85 -5.80
N ILE A 177 -3.76 -9.68 -5.93
CA ILE A 177 -2.85 -9.34 -7.01
C ILE A 177 -1.42 -9.50 -6.48
N HIS A 178 -0.86 -10.70 -6.61
CA HIS A 178 0.40 -11.04 -5.95
C HIS A 178 1.64 -10.52 -6.69
N ASN A 179 2.76 -10.46 -5.97
CA ASN A 179 4.03 -9.89 -6.43
C ASN A 179 4.59 -10.52 -7.71
N GLU A 180 4.21 -11.77 -8.01
CA GLU A 180 4.48 -12.45 -9.28
C GLU A 180 4.02 -11.63 -10.49
N TRP A 181 3.05 -10.74 -10.27
CA TRP A 181 2.45 -9.86 -11.27
C TRP A 181 2.89 -8.41 -11.14
N CYS A 182 3.82 -8.10 -10.24
CA CYS A 182 4.48 -6.80 -10.19
C CYS A 182 5.47 -6.74 -11.36
N GLY A 183 5.37 -5.75 -12.24
CA GLY A 183 6.08 -5.70 -13.52
C GLY A 183 5.31 -6.32 -14.69
N MET A 184 4.01 -6.59 -14.54
CA MET A 184 3.16 -7.05 -15.65
C MET A 184 3.04 -5.95 -16.73
N PRO A 185 3.00 -6.31 -18.03
CA PRO A 185 2.67 -5.35 -19.07
C PRO A 185 1.35 -4.61 -18.78
N TRP A 186 1.35 -3.29 -18.94
CA TRP A 186 0.22 -2.44 -18.57
C TRP A 186 -1.09 -2.84 -19.26
N ALA A 187 -1.02 -3.25 -20.53
CA ALA A 187 -2.18 -3.69 -21.29
C ALA A 187 -2.82 -4.96 -20.68
N ASP A 188 -2.00 -5.94 -20.29
CA ASP A 188 -2.45 -7.17 -19.66
C ASP A 188 -3.03 -6.88 -18.26
N PHE A 189 -2.35 -6.03 -17.50
CA PHE A 189 -2.84 -5.59 -16.20
C PHE A 189 -4.20 -4.89 -16.32
N CYS A 190 -4.37 -3.98 -17.27
CA CYS A 190 -5.65 -3.32 -17.52
C CYS A 190 -6.74 -4.32 -17.87
N LYS A 191 -6.44 -5.25 -18.79
CA LYS A 191 -7.39 -6.29 -19.24
C LYS A 191 -7.87 -7.15 -18.08
N ILE A 192 -6.97 -7.60 -17.21
CA ILE A 192 -7.30 -8.51 -16.12
C ILE A 192 -7.93 -7.74 -14.96
N HIS A 193 -7.39 -6.58 -14.61
CA HIS A 193 -7.60 -6.01 -13.28
C HIS A 193 -8.35 -4.68 -13.22
N VAL A 194 -8.34 -3.90 -14.29
CA VAL A 194 -8.83 -2.52 -14.27
C VAL A 194 -10.26 -2.46 -14.81
N HIS A 195 -11.17 -1.90 -14.02
CA HIS A 195 -12.50 -1.52 -14.49
C HIS A 195 -12.46 -0.14 -15.12
N ARG A 196 -11.84 0.83 -14.43
CA ARG A 196 -11.73 2.21 -14.90
C ARG A 196 -10.47 2.88 -14.36
N ILE A 197 -9.77 3.64 -15.18
CA ILE A 197 -8.72 4.57 -14.73
C ILE A 197 -9.43 5.85 -14.26
N LEU A 198 -9.20 6.24 -13.01
CA LEU A 198 -9.83 7.42 -12.40
C LEU A 198 -8.95 8.66 -12.62
N ALA A 199 -7.64 8.51 -12.42
CA ALA A 199 -6.68 9.58 -12.66
C ALA A 199 -5.29 9.01 -12.96
N ILE A 200 -4.51 9.79 -13.69
CA ILE A 200 -3.06 9.60 -13.86
C ILE A 200 -2.40 10.84 -13.28
N LYS A 201 -1.47 10.66 -12.36
CA LYS A 201 -0.81 11.71 -11.60
C LYS A 201 0.69 11.66 -11.84
N PRO A 202 1.38 12.81 -11.79
CA PRO A 202 2.83 12.83 -11.77
C PRO A 202 3.36 11.96 -10.63
N PHE A 203 4.42 11.20 -10.90
CA PHE A 203 5.06 10.39 -9.87
C PHE A 203 5.56 11.25 -8.70
N GLY A 204 5.37 10.76 -7.47
CA GLY A 204 5.65 11.50 -6.24
C GLY A 204 4.44 12.28 -5.68
N THR A 205 3.27 12.17 -6.31
CA THR A 205 2.02 12.75 -5.76
C THR A 205 1.68 12.12 -4.41
N LEU A 206 1.79 10.80 -4.28
CA LEU A 206 1.56 10.07 -3.03
C LEU A 206 2.62 10.40 -1.97
N HIS A 207 3.88 10.59 -2.38
CA HIS A 207 4.92 11.05 -1.47
C HIS A 207 4.64 12.46 -0.94
N LYS A 208 4.20 13.38 -1.82
CA LYS A 208 3.75 14.72 -1.42
C LYS A 208 2.56 14.66 -0.48
N TYR A 209 1.59 13.78 -0.75
CA TYR A 209 0.44 13.56 0.12
C TYR A 209 0.88 13.07 1.50
N ALA A 210 1.74 12.06 1.57
CA ALA A 210 2.29 11.56 2.82
C ALA A 210 3.00 12.66 3.61
N LYS A 211 3.87 13.46 2.96
CA LYS A 211 4.53 14.60 3.60
C LYS A 211 3.57 15.66 4.13
N THR A 212 2.46 15.89 3.43
CA THR A 212 1.45 16.88 3.84
C THR A 212 0.65 16.37 5.03
N ILE A 213 0.19 15.11 4.99
CA ILE A 213 -0.49 14.46 6.12
C ILE A 213 0.42 14.41 7.35
N ALA A 214 1.71 14.11 7.19
CA ALA A 214 2.69 14.05 8.27
C ALA A 214 2.83 15.34 9.10
N GLN A 215 2.44 16.49 8.52
CA GLN A 215 2.49 17.79 9.20
C GLN A 215 1.25 18.06 10.08
N THR A 216 0.17 17.30 9.90
CA THR A 216 -1.05 17.45 10.68
C THR A 216 -0.83 16.99 12.14
N LYS A 217 -1.65 17.50 13.06
CA LYS A 217 -1.58 17.16 14.49
C LYS A 217 -2.37 15.90 14.87
N THR A 218 -2.83 15.16 13.86
CA THR A 218 -3.67 13.97 13.99
C THR A 218 -2.83 12.74 14.31
N VAL A 219 -3.50 11.66 14.70
CA VAL A 219 -2.89 10.34 14.85
C VAL A 219 -2.35 9.90 13.50
N LYS A 220 -3.15 10.00 12.43
CA LYS A 220 -2.72 9.70 11.05
C LYS A 220 -1.49 10.51 10.62
N GLY A 221 -1.40 11.79 10.99
CA GLY A 221 -0.22 12.62 10.73
C GLY A 221 1.02 12.12 11.45
N MET A 222 0.89 11.77 12.73
CA MET A 222 1.96 11.13 13.50
C MET A 222 2.38 9.79 12.89
N GLU A 223 1.43 8.93 12.50
CA GLU A 223 1.68 7.64 11.86
C GLU A 223 2.46 7.80 10.56
N THR A 224 2.00 8.70 9.69
CA THR A 224 2.60 8.95 8.38
C THR A 224 4.02 9.50 8.52
N ASP A 225 4.23 10.43 9.45
CA ASP A 225 5.57 10.95 9.72
C ASP A 225 6.54 9.87 10.23
N VAL A 226 6.07 9.02 11.14
CA VAL A 226 6.86 7.89 11.67
C VAL A 226 7.23 6.91 10.55
N GLN A 227 6.30 6.62 9.64
CA GLN A 227 6.57 5.78 8.47
C GLN A 227 7.60 6.41 7.52
N LEU A 228 7.50 7.73 7.26
CA LEU A 228 8.47 8.47 6.44
C LEU A 228 9.88 8.47 7.07
N GLN A 229 9.97 8.62 8.39
CA GLN A 229 11.26 8.52 9.09
C GLN A 229 11.82 7.10 9.08
N ALA A 230 10.97 6.09 9.21
CA ALA A 230 11.39 4.69 9.13
C ALA A 230 11.99 4.36 7.75
N VAL A 231 11.37 4.81 6.66
CA VAL A 231 11.96 4.63 5.31
C VAL A 231 13.19 5.52 5.10
N GLN A 232 13.26 6.71 5.72
CA GLN A 232 14.49 7.51 5.70
C GLN A 232 15.66 6.77 6.36
N ALA A 233 15.43 6.06 7.48
CA ALA A 233 16.45 5.25 8.13
C ALA A 233 16.98 4.12 7.21
N PHE A 234 16.13 3.57 6.32
CA PHE A 234 16.58 2.65 5.28
C PHE A 234 17.60 3.32 4.35
N HIS A 235 17.27 4.50 3.81
CA HIS A 235 18.13 5.22 2.86
C HIS A 235 19.43 5.71 3.50
N ASP A 236 19.37 6.23 4.72
CA ASP A 236 20.53 6.69 5.48
C ASP A 236 21.55 5.55 5.72
N ALA A 237 21.09 4.30 5.78
CA ALA A 237 21.95 3.13 5.91
C ALA A 237 22.43 2.59 4.56
N VAL A 238 21.54 2.52 3.56
CA VAL A 238 21.81 1.88 2.27
C VAL A 238 22.65 2.77 1.36
N ASP A 239 22.28 4.03 1.19
CA ASP A 239 22.86 4.90 0.16
C ASP A 239 24.36 5.14 0.41
N PRO A 240 24.82 5.45 1.65
CA PRO A 240 26.25 5.58 1.92
C PRO A 240 27.00 4.24 1.75
N ALA A 241 26.38 3.12 2.12
CA ALA A 241 26.98 1.79 2.00
C ALA A 241 27.16 1.35 0.55
N MET A 242 26.20 1.70 -0.32
CA MET A 242 26.29 1.50 -1.76
C MET A 242 27.35 2.41 -2.39
N LYS A 243 27.32 3.70 -2.06
CA LYS A 243 28.31 4.70 -2.54
C LYS A 243 29.74 4.31 -2.19
N LYS A 244 30.01 3.87 -0.95
CA LYS A 244 31.34 3.40 -0.51
C LYS A 244 31.87 2.23 -1.34
N LYS A 245 30.98 1.44 -1.94
CA LYS A 245 31.32 0.28 -2.78
C LYS A 245 31.28 0.57 -4.28
N GLY A 246 31.01 1.82 -4.68
CA GLY A 246 30.80 2.17 -6.08
C GLY A 246 29.61 1.45 -6.71
N LEU A 247 28.61 1.06 -5.90
CA LEU A 247 27.40 0.41 -6.38
C LEU A 247 26.32 1.45 -6.62
N VAL A 248 25.59 1.28 -7.72
CA VAL A 248 24.34 1.98 -8.03
C VAL A 248 23.30 0.94 -8.44
N TRP A 249 22.01 1.28 -8.28
CA TRP A 249 20.92 0.34 -8.56
C TRP A 249 20.90 -0.11 -10.02
N SER A 250 21.09 0.81 -10.96
CA SER A 250 21.19 0.49 -12.39
C SER A 250 22.19 -0.64 -12.64
N ASN A 251 23.41 -0.55 -12.11
CA ASN A 251 24.43 -1.60 -12.23
C ASN A 251 24.00 -2.96 -11.65
N ILE A 252 23.16 -2.98 -10.61
CA ILE A 252 22.65 -4.21 -10.01
C ILE A 252 21.60 -4.85 -10.92
N LEU A 253 20.74 -4.04 -11.54
CA LEU A 253 19.71 -4.50 -12.47
C LEU A 253 20.28 -5.16 -13.73
N PHE A 254 21.54 -4.91 -14.09
CA PHE A 254 22.24 -5.51 -15.24
C PHE A 254 23.07 -6.75 -14.90
N LYS A 255 23.10 -7.19 -13.64
CA LYS A 255 23.86 -8.38 -13.24
C LYS A 255 23.21 -9.66 -13.76
N ASN A 256 23.94 -10.77 -13.80
CA ASN A 256 23.29 -12.08 -13.95
C ASN A 256 22.39 -12.39 -12.73
N ASP A 257 21.53 -13.39 -12.82
CA ASP A 257 20.51 -13.67 -11.80
C ASP A 257 21.11 -13.94 -10.40
N ASP A 258 22.20 -14.72 -10.33
CA ASP A 258 22.86 -15.04 -9.05
C ASP A 258 23.43 -13.80 -8.37
N ASP A 259 24.13 -12.96 -9.14
CA ASP A 259 24.70 -11.73 -8.66
C ASP A 259 23.60 -10.70 -8.30
N PHE A 260 22.55 -10.60 -9.12
CA PHE A 260 21.38 -9.76 -8.86
C PHE A 260 20.74 -10.15 -7.52
N ALA A 261 20.44 -11.43 -7.32
CA ALA A 261 19.83 -11.94 -6.10
C ALA A 261 20.71 -11.67 -4.88
N ARG A 262 22.00 -12.01 -4.95
CA ARG A 262 22.96 -11.81 -3.85
C ARG A 262 23.11 -10.33 -3.46
N HIS A 263 23.22 -9.43 -4.44
CA HIS A 263 23.35 -8.00 -4.16
C HIS A 263 22.06 -7.42 -3.59
N THR A 264 20.91 -7.77 -4.18
CA THR A 264 19.58 -7.32 -3.74
C THR A 264 19.32 -7.74 -2.30
N GLU A 265 19.47 -9.03 -1.99
CA GLU A 265 19.27 -9.56 -0.64
C GLU A 265 20.16 -8.83 0.38
N LYS A 266 21.44 -8.65 0.06
CA LYS A 266 22.39 -7.98 0.96
C LYS A 266 22.01 -6.52 1.22
N ILE A 267 21.58 -5.79 0.19
CA ILE A 267 21.21 -4.37 0.32
C ILE A 267 19.91 -4.23 1.11
N LEU A 268 18.87 -4.97 0.72
CA LEU A 268 17.59 -4.94 1.42
C LEU A 268 17.73 -5.35 2.89
N ARG A 269 18.57 -6.35 3.19
CA ARG A 269 18.87 -6.73 4.58
C ARG A 269 19.53 -5.62 5.39
N VAL A 270 20.43 -4.84 4.80
CA VAL A 270 21.07 -3.70 5.49
C VAL A 270 20.02 -2.64 5.82
N GLY A 271 19.21 -2.26 4.82
CA GLY A 271 18.16 -1.28 5.02
C GLY A 271 17.10 -1.74 6.02
N ASN A 272 16.61 -2.97 5.90
CA ASN A 272 15.61 -3.52 6.83
C ASN A 272 16.11 -3.56 8.28
N LYS A 273 17.39 -3.89 8.52
CA LYS A 273 17.98 -3.81 9.87
C LYS A 273 17.98 -2.38 10.42
N ALA A 274 18.18 -1.38 9.57
CA ALA A 274 18.12 0.02 9.98
C ALA A 274 16.68 0.44 10.35
N VAL A 275 15.68 0.00 9.57
CA VAL A 275 14.26 0.20 9.89
C VAL A 275 13.89 -0.44 11.22
N GLN A 276 14.29 -1.70 11.45
CA GLN A 276 14.04 -2.41 12.71
C GLN A 276 14.66 -1.66 13.90
N LYS A 277 15.91 -1.22 13.77
CA LYS A 277 16.58 -0.42 14.80
C LYS A 277 15.85 0.89 15.09
N TYR A 278 15.34 1.57 14.05
CA TYR A 278 14.52 2.77 14.24
C TYR A 278 13.25 2.46 15.06
N VAL A 279 12.53 1.39 14.70
CA VAL A 279 11.30 0.95 15.41
C VAL A 279 11.55 0.59 16.87
N GLU A 280 12.62 -0.16 17.15
CA GLU A 280 13.03 -0.56 18.50
C GLU A 280 13.33 0.64 19.41
N THR A 281 13.93 1.69 18.85
CA THR A 281 14.43 2.84 19.63
C THR A 281 13.45 4.02 19.70
N THR A 282 12.47 4.09 18.80
CA THR A 282 11.55 5.23 18.72
C THR A 282 10.44 5.14 19.76
N GLN A 283 10.35 6.14 20.65
CA GLN A 283 9.33 6.26 21.70
C GLN A 283 8.20 7.21 21.29
N LEU A 284 6.98 6.68 21.11
CA LEU A 284 5.85 7.41 20.53
C LEU A 284 4.71 7.71 21.49
N THR A 285 4.72 7.16 22.71
CA THR A 285 3.64 7.30 23.71
C THR A 285 3.16 8.74 23.90
N LYS A 286 4.06 9.68 24.19
CA LYS A 286 3.70 11.08 24.44
C LYS A 286 3.15 11.77 23.18
N ARG A 287 3.75 11.47 22.02
CA ARG A 287 3.35 12.05 20.73
C ARG A 287 1.97 11.59 20.34
N ARG A 288 1.69 10.29 20.49
CA ARG A 288 0.37 9.69 20.26
C ARG A 288 -0.70 10.27 21.18
N GLN A 289 -0.48 10.30 22.49
CA GLN A 289 -1.44 10.88 23.44
C GLN A 289 -1.74 12.35 23.15
N LYS A 290 -0.77 13.10 22.62
CA LYS A 290 -0.97 14.48 22.18
C LYS A 290 -1.86 14.55 20.94
N ALA A 291 -1.64 13.68 19.96
CA ALA A 291 -2.45 13.58 18.74
C ALA A 291 -3.91 13.14 19.04
N GLU A 292 -4.11 12.09 19.84
CA GLU A 292 -5.45 11.62 20.24
C GLU A 292 -6.24 12.72 20.98
N ARG A 293 -5.57 13.48 21.87
CA ARG A 293 -6.20 14.62 22.55
C ARG A 293 -6.50 15.79 21.63
N TYR A 294 -5.76 15.95 20.54
CA TYR A 294 -6.03 16.98 19.55
C TYR A 294 -7.27 16.61 18.74
N GLU A 295 -7.31 15.41 18.17
CA GLU A 295 -8.47 14.91 17.40
C GLU A 295 -9.77 14.93 18.20
N LYS A 296 -9.72 14.53 19.49
CA LYS A 296 -10.90 14.58 20.36
C LYS A 296 -11.46 16.00 20.53
N ARG A 297 -10.61 17.03 20.49
CA ARG A 297 -10.99 18.44 20.68
C ARG A 297 -11.33 19.16 19.38
N HIS A 298 -10.82 18.69 18.25
CA HIS A 298 -10.86 19.38 16.96
C HIS A 298 -11.41 18.47 15.85
N ARG A 299 -12.42 17.65 16.13
CA ARG A 299 -12.92 16.61 15.20
C ARG A 299 -13.31 17.18 13.82
N GLU A 300 -14.08 18.27 13.80
CA GLU A 300 -14.55 18.89 12.55
C GLU A 300 -13.40 19.55 11.77
N GLU A 301 -12.50 20.24 12.48
CA GLU A 301 -11.31 20.85 11.87
C GLU A 301 -10.41 19.80 11.22
N VAL A 302 -10.22 18.66 11.89
CA VAL A 302 -9.44 17.53 11.35
C VAL A 302 -10.08 17.01 10.06
N ALA A 303 -11.39 16.77 10.05
CA ALA A 303 -12.08 16.29 8.85
C ALA A 303 -11.96 17.29 7.69
N ALA A 304 -12.10 18.60 7.97
CA ALA A 304 -11.95 19.65 6.97
C ALA A 304 -10.50 19.76 6.45
N GLU A 305 -9.50 19.65 7.33
CA GLU A 305 -8.08 19.68 6.98
C GLU A 305 -7.72 18.49 6.09
N GLU A 306 -8.13 17.26 6.45
CA GLU A 306 -7.85 16.08 5.63
C GLU A 306 -8.53 16.13 4.27
N LYS A 307 -9.79 16.60 4.23
CA LYS A 307 -10.52 16.84 2.98
C LYS A 307 -9.74 17.81 2.09
N LYS A 308 -9.32 18.95 2.66
CA LYS A 308 -8.52 19.96 1.95
C LYS A 308 -7.22 19.37 1.39
N ILE A 309 -6.49 18.58 2.19
CA ILE A 309 -5.25 17.93 1.74
C ILE A 309 -5.51 16.98 0.56
N CYS A 310 -6.59 16.19 0.60
CA CYS A 310 -6.97 15.31 -0.51
C CYS A 310 -7.29 16.11 -1.78
N GLU A 311 -8.07 17.18 -1.67
CA GLU A 311 -8.40 18.08 -2.79
C GLU A 311 -7.14 18.74 -3.38
N GLU A 312 -6.27 19.30 -2.54
CA GLU A 312 -5.09 20.06 -3.00
C GLU A 312 -3.99 19.16 -3.57
N VAL A 313 -3.78 17.97 -3.00
CA VAL A 313 -2.68 17.09 -3.37
C VAL A 313 -3.11 15.99 -4.33
N LEU A 314 -4.19 15.28 -4.01
CA LEU A 314 -4.69 14.20 -4.87
C LEU A 314 -5.57 14.75 -6.00
N GLY A 315 -6.16 15.94 -5.84
CA GLY A 315 -7.06 16.52 -6.84
C GLY A 315 -8.42 15.84 -6.92
N TYR A 316 -8.79 15.05 -5.91
CA TYR A 316 -10.10 14.42 -5.76
C TYR A 316 -10.31 13.96 -4.31
N GLN A 317 -11.57 13.70 -3.93
CA GLN A 317 -11.91 13.09 -2.64
C GLN A 317 -11.95 11.57 -2.76
N PRO A 318 -11.12 10.82 -2.01
CA PRO A 318 -11.24 9.38 -1.96
C PRO A 318 -12.63 8.97 -1.47
N GLN A 319 -13.25 7.99 -2.13
CA GLN A 319 -14.63 7.57 -1.79
C GLN A 319 -14.80 7.15 -0.33
N PHE A 320 -13.72 6.70 0.30
CA PHE A 320 -13.68 6.38 1.72
C PHE A 320 -14.05 7.57 2.61
N PHE A 321 -13.61 8.79 2.27
CA PHE A 321 -13.86 9.99 3.07
C PHE A 321 -15.35 10.36 3.09
N GLU A 322 -16.02 10.31 1.93
CA GLU A 322 -17.46 10.66 1.86
C GLU A 322 -18.33 9.70 2.68
N ARG A 323 -17.96 8.41 2.76
CA ARG A 323 -18.74 7.39 3.47
C ARG A 323 -18.53 7.41 4.98
N VAL A 324 -17.31 7.66 5.45
CA VAL A 324 -17.01 7.76 6.90
C VAL A 324 -17.59 9.04 7.51
N VAL A 325 -17.52 10.16 6.79
CA VAL A 325 -18.01 11.46 7.28
C VAL A 325 -19.54 11.55 7.29
N SER A 326 -20.23 10.85 6.38
CA SER A 326 -21.69 10.92 6.26
C SER A 326 -22.47 10.08 7.28
N GLY A 327 -21.79 9.33 8.15
CA GLY A 327 -22.46 8.47 9.14
C GLY A 327 -23.31 7.36 8.50
N VAL A 328 -23.17 7.13 7.19
CA VAL A 328 -23.85 6.04 6.49
C VAL A 328 -23.23 4.74 6.98
N THR A 329 -23.92 4.10 7.92
CA THR A 329 -23.65 2.71 8.32
C THR A 329 -23.52 1.86 7.07
N TRP A 330 -22.41 1.15 6.96
CA TRP A 330 -22.06 0.25 5.86
C TRP A 330 -23.24 -0.68 5.56
N ARG A 331 -24.07 -0.34 4.57
CA ARG A 331 -24.80 -1.39 3.87
C ARG A 331 -23.74 -2.17 3.13
N MET A 332 -23.49 -3.37 3.66
CA MET A 332 -22.65 -4.40 3.10
C MET A 332 -22.70 -4.34 1.57
N SER A 333 -21.52 -4.33 0.94
CA SER A 333 -21.42 -4.64 -0.49
C SER A 333 -22.24 -5.91 -0.77
N ASP A 334 -23.04 -5.90 -1.83
CA ASP A 334 -23.85 -7.05 -2.30
C ASP A 334 -22.98 -8.30 -2.61
N HIS A 335 -21.65 -8.20 -2.47
CA HIS A 335 -20.67 -9.24 -2.72
C HIS A 335 -20.23 -10.00 -1.46
N LEU A 336 -20.70 -9.61 -0.27
CA LEU A 336 -20.38 -10.34 0.96
C LEU A 336 -21.34 -11.55 1.11
N PRO A 337 -20.83 -12.75 1.44
CA PRO A 337 -21.72 -13.86 1.77
C PRO A 337 -22.62 -13.47 2.96
N PRO A 338 -23.88 -13.95 3.01
CA PRO A 338 -24.72 -13.75 4.17
C PRO A 338 -23.98 -14.24 5.41
N ALA A 339 -24.06 -13.49 6.51
CA ALA A 339 -23.43 -13.88 7.77
C ALA A 339 -23.84 -15.32 8.10
N SER A 340 -22.85 -16.18 8.40
CA SER A 340 -23.14 -17.54 8.83
C SER A 340 -24.06 -17.51 10.06
N GLU A 341 -25.02 -18.43 10.11
CA GLU A 341 -26.12 -18.47 11.10
C GLU A 341 -25.68 -18.55 12.59
N GLY A 342 -24.37 -18.58 12.88
CA GLY A 342 -23.82 -18.61 14.24
C GLY A 342 -23.42 -17.26 14.84
N LEU A 343 -23.65 -16.12 14.16
CA LEU A 343 -23.17 -14.79 14.59
C LEU A 343 -24.28 -13.80 15.00
N GLN A 344 -25.53 -14.25 15.17
CA GLN A 344 -26.67 -13.38 15.48
C GLN A 344 -26.91 -13.08 16.98
N GLU A 345 -26.15 -13.67 17.91
CA GLU A 345 -26.27 -13.32 19.33
C GLU A 345 -25.37 -12.13 19.67
N GLY A 346 -25.96 -10.93 19.75
CA GLY A 346 -25.30 -9.81 20.43
C GLY A 346 -25.53 -8.40 19.92
N VAL A 347 -26.40 -8.17 18.93
CA VAL A 347 -26.78 -6.80 18.53
C VAL A 347 -28.15 -6.47 19.10
N GLU A 348 -28.18 -6.12 20.39
CA GLU A 348 -29.29 -5.33 20.94
C GLU A 348 -29.28 -3.96 20.26
N VAL A 349 -30.22 -3.77 19.35
CA VAL A 349 -30.52 -2.47 18.78
C VAL A 349 -31.07 -1.60 19.90
N LEU A 350 -30.25 -0.68 20.40
CA LEU A 350 -30.72 0.46 21.20
C LEU A 350 -31.73 1.22 20.34
N LYS A 351 -33.02 1.03 20.64
CA LYS A 351 -34.09 1.86 20.10
C LYS A 351 -33.98 3.22 20.77
N ASP A 352 -33.76 4.24 19.94
CA ASP A 352 -33.98 5.64 20.29
C ASP A 352 -35.45 5.83 20.67
N GLU A 353 -35.75 5.85 21.96
CA GLU A 353 -37.00 6.40 22.49
C GLU A 353 -36.83 7.91 22.62
N SER A 354 -37.08 8.64 21.53
CA SER A 354 -37.39 10.07 21.60
C SER A 354 -38.35 10.48 20.49
N ALA A 355 -39.65 10.29 20.73
CA ALA A 355 -40.69 11.17 20.21
C ALA A 355 -42.04 10.87 20.88
N GLU A 356 -42.84 11.93 20.99
CA GLU A 356 -44.27 11.97 21.32
C GLU A 356 -44.67 11.89 22.81
N ASN A 357 -44.81 13.06 23.42
CA ASN A 357 -46.03 13.41 24.14
C ASN A 357 -46.30 14.91 23.97
N VAL A 358 -47.17 15.21 23.00
CA VAL A 358 -47.91 16.47 22.83
C VAL A 358 -49.39 16.09 22.94
N GLU A 359 -50.18 16.93 23.63
CA GLU A 359 -51.62 16.83 23.97
C GLU A 359 -51.90 16.00 25.26
N ASP A 360 -52.72 16.39 26.24
CA ASP A 360 -53.66 17.51 26.44
C ASP A 360 -54.00 17.62 27.95
N ASN A 361 -53.97 18.85 28.52
CA ASN A 361 -54.81 19.43 29.59
C ASN A 361 -54.11 20.58 30.34
#